data_AF-A0A5J4PCA6-F1
#
_entry.id   AF-A0A5J4PCA6-F1
#
_cell.length_a   1.000
_cell.length_b   1.000
_cell.length_c   1.000
_cell.angle_alpha   90.00
_cell.angle_beta   90.00
_cell.angle_gamma   90.00
#
_symmetry.space_group_name_H-M   'P 1'
#
loop_
_entity.id
_entity.type
_entity.pdbx_description
1 polymer ?
#
loop_
_entity_poly.entity_id
_entity_poly.type
_entity_poly.pdbx_seq_one_letter_code
_entity_poly.pdbx_strand_id
1 'polypeptide(L)'
;LLGLFLTFAGCGQKRETVIINPEFDSSNATDWLQFSRIELTDTATIVQADVYNRPNNWIRFLSGSTLRGSSGKIYKLIGSNGFELDKKVYMPESGNVSFTVLFEPIDKTEKTIDYYESDNENDWRIYGIKLYQVQHTESIQCTLKGEVINRPQSSRLILLRAGEDARTANIVYIPIRDGKFEYVLYTDAEKMYELIFYEEHLHGSWMYIDFIAEQE
;
A
#
# COMPACT_ATOMS: atom_id res chain seq x y z
N LEU A 1 -43.25 17.56 29.99
CA LEU A 1 -41.90 17.04 29.67
C LEU A 1 -41.65 17.25 28.19
N LEU A 2 -40.70 18.10 27.81
CA LEU A 2 -40.22 18.20 26.42
C LEU A 2 -39.03 17.26 26.26
N GLY A 3 -39.12 16.30 25.35
CA GLY A 3 -38.03 15.38 25.01
C GLY A 3 -37.17 15.97 23.89
N LEU A 4 -35.88 16.17 24.18
CA LEU A 4 -34.87 16.53 23.19
C LEU A 4 -34.35 15.26 22.53
N PHE A 5 -34.65 15.05 21.25
CA PHE A 5 -34.04 13.98 20.44
C PHE A 5 -32.72 14.50 19.87
N LEU A 6 -31.60 14.07 20.46
CA LEU A 6 -30.30 14.16 19.78
C LEU A 6 -30.22 13.01 18.76
N THR A 7 -30.40 13.32 17.49
CA THR A 7 -29.98 12.42 16.41
C THR A 7 -28.47 12.56 16.24
N PHE A 8 -27.69 11.58 16.73
CA PHE A 8 -26.32 11.39 16.28
C PHE A 8 -26.36 11.02 14.80
N ALA A 9 -26.11 12.00 13.92
CA ALA A 9 -25.70 11.70 12.55
C ALA A 9 -24.30 11.09 12.65
N GLY A 10 -24.23 9.76 12.73
CA GLY A 10 -22.97 9.05 12.61
C GLY A 10 -22.33 9.43 11.28
N CYS A 11 -21.15 10.04 11.31
CA CYS A 11 -20.36 10.31 10.12
C CYS A 11 -19.89 8.96 9.57
N GLY A 12 -20.73 8.28 8.79
CA GLY A 12 -20.36 7.04 8.13
C GLY A 12 -19.42 7.37 6.97
N GLN A 13 -18.16 6.92 7.04
CA GLN A 13 -17.23 7.02 5.92
C GLN A 13 -17.84 6.35 4.68
N LYS A 14 -18.00 7.12 3.60
CA LYS A 14 -18.55 6.65 2.34
C LYS A 14 -17.56 5.66 1.74
N ARG A 15 -18.09 4.52 1.26
CA ARG A 15 -17.28 3.55 0.52
C ARG A 15 -16.95 4.15 -0.85
N GLU A 16 -15.70 4.08 -1.24
CA GLU A 16 -15.27 4.47 -2.57
C GLU A 16 -15.37 3.30 -3.54
N THR A 17 -15.59 3.59 -4.81
CA THR A 17 -15.52 2.58 -5.88
C THR A 17 -14.09 2.36 -6.36
N VAL A 18 -13.22 3.36 -6.18
CA VAL A 18 -11.79 3.30 -6.51
C VAL A 18 -11.02 3.87 -5.33
N ILE A 19 -10.11 3.07 -4.77
CA ILE A 19 -9.22 3.45 -3.68
C ILE A 19 -7.79 3.42 -4.23
N ILE A 20 -7.09 4.54 -4.15
CA ILE A 20 -5.68 4.67 -4.54
C ILE A 20 -4.84 4.57 -3.26
N ASN A 21 -3.76 3.79 -3.30
CA ASN A 21 -2.86 3.54 -2.17
C ASN A 21 -3.64 3.26 -0.86
N PRO A 22 -4.46 2.19 -0.81
CA PRO A 22 -5.32 1.92 0.33
C PRO A 22 -4.51 1.80 1.64
N GLU A 23 -4.95 2.53 2.65
CA GLU A 23 -4.43 2.38 4.02
C GLU A 23 -4.83 1.04 4.63
N PHE A 24 -4.05 0.58 5.60
CA PHE A 24 -4.25 -0.69 6.28
C PHE A 24 -3.75 -0.59 7.74
N ASP A 25 -4.21 -1.47 8.61
CA ASP A 25 -3.88 -1.44 10.04
C ASP A 25 -2.50 -2.04 10.33
N SER A 26 -2.17 -3.18 9.72
CA SER A 26 -0.85 -3.80 9.84
C SER A 26 -0.56 -4.77 8.70
N SER A 27 0.71 -5.11 8.48
CA SER A 27 1.11 -6.04 7.43
C SER A 27 2.45 -6.69 7.77
N ASN A 28 2.57 -8.00 7.50
CA ASN A 28 3.87 -8.70 7.50
C ASN A 28 4.49 -8.75 6.10
N ALA A 29 3.82 -8.16 5.10
CA ALA A 29 4.16 -8.25 3.70
C ALA A 29 4.72 -6.93 3.13
N THR A 30 4.79 -5.86 3.93
CA THR A 30 5.12 -4.49 3.49
C THR A 30 6.42 -4.38 2.68
N ASP A 31 7.41 -5.23 2.97
CA ASP A 31 8.67 -5.24 2.21
C ASP A 31 8.53 -5.87 0.82
N TRP A 32 7.54 -6.75 0.60
CA TRP A 32 7.41 -7.60 -0.59
C TRP A 32 6.17 -7.35 -1.43
N LEU A 33 5.06 -6.89 -0.85
CA LEU A 33 3.77 -6.73 -1.52
C LEU A 33 3.14 -5.40 -1.14
N GLN A 34 2.69 -4.66 -2.16
CA GLN A 34 1.95 -3.43 -1.99
C GLN A 34 0.71 -3.44 -2.90
N PHE A 35 -0.43 -3.02 -2.37
CA PHE A 35 -1.62 -2.73 -3.16
C PHE A 35 -1.63 -1.24 -3.49
N SER A 36 -1.68 -0.92 -4.78
CA SER A 36 -1.59 0.46 -5.28
C SER A 36 -2.94 1.03 -5.64
N ARG A 37 -3.88 0.17 -6.02
CA ARG A 37 -5.24 0.55 -6.37
C ARG A 37 -6.19 -0.62 -6.15
N ILE A 38 -7.33 -0.34 -5.55
CA ILE A 38 -8.45 -1.27 -5.43
C ILE A 38 -9.66 -0.65 -6.13
N GLU A 39 -10.20 -1.34 -7.11
CA GLU A 39 -11.46 -0.98 -7.77
C GLU A 39 -12.53 -2.03 -7.48
N LEU A 40 -13.67 -1.56 -7.00
CA LEU A 40 -14.80 -2.36 -6.57
C LEU A 40 -15.88 -2.30 -7.65
N THR A 41 -16.13 -3.40 -8.33
CA THR A 41 -17.15 -3.54 -9.37
C THR A 41 -18.22 -4.55 -8.95
N ASP A 42 -19.33 -4.62 -9.68
CA ASP A 42 -20.38 -5.63 -9.42
C ASP A 42 -19.92 -7.05 -9.82
N THR A 43 -18.85 -7.20 -10.61
CA THR A 43 -18.37 -8.51 -11.11
C THR A 43 -17.06 -8.97 -10.49
N ALA A 44 -16.22 -8.06 -9.99
CA ALA A 44 -14.92 -8.38 -9.41
C ALA A 44 -14.40 -7.23 -8.52
N THR A 45 -13.49 -7.59 -7.64
CA THR A 45 -12.57 -6.65 -6.99
C THR A 45 -11.26 -6.67 -7.75
N ILE A 46 -10.89 -5.55 -8.38
CA ILE A 46 -9.69 -5.42 -9.19
C ILE A 46 -8.60 -4.77 -8.33
N VAL A 47 -7.51 -5.49 -8.08
CA VAL A 47 -6.40 -4.99 -7.28
C VAL A 47 -5.17 -4.86 -8.17
N GLN A 48 -4.67 -3.64 -8.32
CA GLN A 48 -3.34 -3.40 -8.85
C GLN A 48 -2.34 -3.55 -7.71
N ALA A 49 -1.31 -4.35 -7.95
CA ALA A 49 -0.32 -4.72 -6.95
C ALA A 49 1.09 -4.61 -7.51
N ASP A 50 2.02 -4.36 -6.61
CA ASP A 50 3.46 -4.38 -6.86
C ASP A 50 4.08 -5.44 -5.94
N VAL A 51 4.89 -6.33 -6.49
CA VAL A 51 5.76 -7.21 -5.70
C VAL A 51 7.21 -6.83 -5.85
N TYR A 52 7.98 -6.99 -4.77
CA TYR A 52 9.37 -6.54 -4.66
C TYR A 52 10.29 -7.66 -4.19
N ASN A 53 11.43 -7.83 -4.85
CA ASN A 53 12.55 -8.64 -4.38
C ASN A 53 13.84 -8.13 -5.05
N ARG A 54 15.01 -8.58 -4.61
CA ARG A 54 16.26 -8.21 -5.28
C ARG A 54 16.23 -8.64 -6.75
N PRO A 55 16.92 -7.91 -7.66
CA PRO A 55 17.08 -8.33 -9.04
C PRO A 55 17.55 -9.79 -9.15
N ASN A 56 16.97 -10.55 -10.07
CA ASN A 56 17.22 -11.99 -10.28
C ASN A 56 16.81 -12.92 -9.12
N ASN A 57 16.27 -12.41 -8.01
CA ASN A 57 15.52 -13.25 -7.08
C ASN A 57 14.11 -13.47 -7.59
N TRP A 58 13.41 -14.46 -7.03
CA TRP A 58 12.05 -14.79 -7.45
C TRP A 58 11.03 -14.53 -6.35
N ILE A 59 9.78 -14.30 -6.76
CA ILE A 59 8.58 -14.35 -5.95
C ILE A 59 7.60 -15.35 -6.57
N ARG A 60 6.73 -15.92 -5.73
CA ARG A 60 5.57 -16.70 -6.15
C ARG A 60 4.35 -16.09 -5.49
N PHE A 61 3.32 -15.81 -6.27
CA PHE A 61 2.02 -15.35 -5.77
C PHE A 61 1.03 -16.52 -5.87
N LEU A 62 0.30 -16.84 -4.80
CA LEU A 62 -0.55 -18.03 -4.76
C LEU A 62 -1.92 -17.79 -5.39
N SER A 63 -2.40 -18.74 -6.18
CA SER A 63 -3.78 -18.71 -6.67
C SER A 63 -4.82 -18.91 -5.56
N GLY A 64 -4.39 -19.50 -4.43
CA GLY A 64 -5.21 -19.70 -3.23
C GLY A 64 -5.40 -18.45 -2.37
N SER A 65 -4.86 -17.30 -2.76
CA SER A 65 -4.98 -16.07 -1.98
C SER A 65 -6.43 -15.57 -1.90
N THR A 66 -6.76 -14.93 -0.78
CA THR A 66 -8.12 -14.50 -0.47
C THR A 66 -8.14 -13.09 0.11
N LEU A 67 -9.25 -12.39 -0.11
CA LEU A 67 -9.65 -11.24 0.70
C LEU A 67 -10.70 -11.71 1.70
N ARG A 68 -10.68 -11.18 2.93
CA ARG A 68 -11.64 -11.52 3.98
C ARG A 68 -12.32 -10.27 4.47
N GLY A 69 -13.65 -10.26 4.40
CA GLY A 69 -14.46 -9.19 4.93
C GLY A 69 -14.57 -9.23 6.45
N SER A 70 -14.81 -8.06 7.04
CA SER A 70 -15.17 -7.93 8.46
C SER A 70 -16.42 -8.72 8.85
N SER A 71 -17.29 -9.04 7.88
CA SER A 71 -18.43 -9.95 8.07
C SER A 71 -18.03 -11.42 8.26
N GLY A 72 -16.77 -11.77 8.00
CA GLY A 72 -16.27 -13.14 7.91
C GLY A 72 -16.41 -13.78 6.53
N LYS A 73 -17.00 -13.07 5.54
CA LYS A 73 -17.07 -13.56 4.16
C LYS A 73 -15.69 -13.62 3.52
N ILE A 74 -15.42 -14.70 2.80
CA ILE A 74 -14.17 -14.91 2.05
C ILE A 74 -14.44 -14.62 0.58
N TYR A 75 -13.55 -13.86 -0.04
CA TYR A 75 -13.56 -13.50 -1.46
C TYR A 75 -12.31 -14.09 -2.12
N LYS A 76 -12.51 -15.06 -3.01
CA LYS A 76 -11.42 -15.82 -3.63
C LYS A 76 -10.77 -15.06 -4.77
N LEU A 77 -9.48 -15.31 -5.01
CA LEU A 77 -8.83 -14.92 -6.24
C LEU A 77 -9.44 -15.70 -7.41
N ILE A 78 -9.81 -14.99 -8.48
CA ILE A 78 -10.46 -15.54 -9.68
C ILE A 78 -9.67 -15.27 -10.96
N GLY A 79 -8.62 -14.45 -10.90
CA GLY A 79 -7.77 -14.19 -12.05
C GLY A 79 -6.55 -13.33 -11.75
N SER A 80 -5.62 -13.29 -12.70
CA SER A 80 -4.44 -12.43 -12.69
C SER A 80 -4.10 -11.97 -14.10
N ASN A 81 -3.45 -10.83 -14.20
CA ASN A 81 -2.90 -10.28 -15.44
C ASN A 81 -1.53 -9.68 -15.16
N GLY A 82 -0.54 -10.01 -15.98
CA GLY A 82 0.84 -9.53 -15.80
C GLY A 82 1.67 -10.28 -14.74
N PHE A 83 1.14 -11.34 -14.14
CA PHE A 83 1.89 -12.21 -13.20
C PHE A 83 1.41 -13.65 -13.30
N GLU A 84 2.33 -14.61 -13.36
CA GLU A 84 1.99 -16.03 -13.45
C GLU A 84 1.84 -16.64 -12.05
N LEU A 85 0.63 -17.04 -11.68
CA LEU A 85 0.30 -17.60 -10.36
C LEU A 85 0.97 -18.97 -10.15
N ASP A 86 1.26 -19.27 -8.88
CA ASP A 86 1.83 -20.53 -8.39
C ASP A 86 3.21 -20.90 -8.97
N LYS A 87 3.79 -20.04 -9.81
CA LYS A 87 5.13 -20.21 -10.37
C LYS A 87 6.10 -19.17 -9.85
N LYS A 88 7.39 -19.49 -9.97
CA LYS A 88 8.47 -18.54 -9.70
C LYS A 88 8.51 -17.51 -10.82
N VAL A 89 8.31 -16.25 -10.46
CA VAL A 89 8.54 -15.10 -11.33
C VAL A 89 9.79 -14.40 -10.84
N TYR A 90 10.80 -14.29 -11.70
CA TYR A 90 12.07 -13.65 -11.38
C TYR A 90 11.96 -12.13 -11.56
N MET A 91 12.52 -11.37 -10.62
CA MET A 91 12.47 -9.91 -10.65
C MET A 91 13.42 -9.36 -11.72
N PRO A 92 12.98 -8.31 -12.46
CA PRO A 92 13.84 -7.57 -13.38
C PRO A 92 14.89 -6.74 -12.61
N GLU A 93 15.69 -5.97 -13.33
CA GLU A 93 16.72 -5.08 -12.76
C GLU A 93 16.14 -4.05 -11.77
N SER A 94 14.89 -3.60 -11.98
CA SER A 94 14.21 -2.70 -11.05
C SER A 94 13.84 -3.35 -9.71
N GLY A 95 13.90 -4.68 -9.62
CA GLY A 95 13.56 -5.43 -8.40
C GLY A 95 12.05 -5.47 -8.11
N ASN A 96 11.19 -5.10 -9.06
CA ASN A 96 9.75 -5.15 -8.88
C ASN A 96 8.99 -5.61 -10.13
N VAL A 97 7.81 -6.16 -9.91
CA VAL A 97 6.83 -6.46 -10.98
C VAL A 97 5.48 -5.89 -10.57
N SER A 98 4.89 -5.07 -11.44
CA SER A 98 3.53 -4.56 -11.30
C SER A 98 2.56 -5.46 -12.06
N PHE A 99 1.43 -5.78 -11.44
CA PHE A 99 0.44 -6.70 -11.99
C PHE A 99 -0.97 -6.40 -11.47
N THR A 100 -1.96 -7.09 -12.01
CA THR A 100 -3.34 -7.00 -11.55
C THR A 100 -3.82 -8.38 -11.12
N VAL A 101 -4.52 -8.45 -9.98
CA VAL A 101 -5.26 -9.63 -9.54
C VAL A 101 -6.74 -9.29 -9.41
N LEU A 102 -7.56 -10.30 -9.66
CA LEU A 102 -9.02 -10.20 -9.60
C LEU A 102 -9.48 -11.10 -8.47
N PHE A 103 -10.23 -10.55 -7.53
CA PHE A 103 -10.96 -11.30 -6.53
C PHE A 103 -12.46 -11.26 -6.82
N GLU A 104 -13.21 -12.17 -6.20
CA GLU A 104 -14.67 -12.09 -6.15
C GLU A 104 -15.15 -10.69 -5.71
N PRO A 105 -16.33 -10.23 -6.19
CA PRO A 105 -16.83 -8.91 -5.86
C PRO A 105 -17.10 -8.79 -4.36
N ILE A 106 -16.49 -7.76 -3.74
CA ILE A 106 -16.66 -7.48 -2.31
C ILE A 106 -18.06 -6.91 -2.05
N ASP A 107 -18.76 -7.48 -1.06
CA ASP A 107 -20.09 -7.01 -0.65
C ASP A 107 -20.07 -5.53 -0.27
N LYS A 108 -21.04 -4.74 -0.74
CA LYS A 108 -21.13 -3.27 -0.59
C LYS A 108 -21.11 -2.80 0.87
N THR A 109 -21.45 -3.68 1.82
CA THR A 109 -21.43 -3.40 3.25
C THR A 109 -20.02 -3.43 3.87
N GLU A 110 -19.05 -4.11 3.24
CA GLU A 110 -17.68 -4.17 3.74
C GLU A 110 -17.01 -2.80 3.66
N LYS A 111 -16.39 -2.40 4.77
CA LYS A 111 -15.60 -1.17 4.92
C LYS A 111 -14.12 -1.45 5.04
N THR A 112 -13.78 -2.60 5.58
CA THR A 112 -12.41 -3.07 5.72
C THR A 112 -12.33 -4.53 5.28
N ILE A 113 -11.18 -4.91 4.74
CA ILE A 113 -10.87 -6.28 4.38
C ILE A 113 -9.45 -6.63 4.80
N ASP A 114 -9.21 -7.92 4.97
CA ASP A 114 -7.86 -8.45 5.15
C ASP A 114 -7.44 -9.20 3.90
N TYR A 115 -6.15 -9.18 3.59
CA TYR A 115 -5.53 -10.04 2.58
C TYR A 115 -4.81 -11.22 3.24
N TYR A 116 -5.03 -12.39 2.68
CA TYR A 116 -4.41 -13.64 3.09
C TYR A 116 -3.83 -14.35 1.87
N GLU A 117 -2.52 -14.55 1.82
CA GLU A 117 -1.90 -15.33 0.75
C GLU A 117 -2.27 -16.83 0.78
N SER A 118 -2.26 -17.44 1.96
CA SER A 118 -2.81 -18.78 2.26
C SER A 118 -3.43 -18.83 3.67
N ASP A 119 -3.69 -20.00 4.27
CA ASP A 119 -4.06 -20.15 5.70
C ASP A 119 -2.85 -20.32 6.65
N ASN A 120 -1.63 -20.41 6.13
CA ASN A 120 -0.42 -20.52 6.94
C ASN A 120 -0.08 -19.19 7.65
N GLU A 121 0.23 -19.22 8.94
CA GLU A 121 0.45 -18.02 9.76
C GLU A 121 1.62 -17.15 9.29
N ASN A 122 2.63 -17.75 8.65
CA ASN A 122 3.83 -17.06 8.20
C ASN A 122 3.75 -16.52 6.76
N ASP A 123 2.69 -16.84 6.03
CA ASP A 123 2.51 -16.34 4.66
C ASP A 123 2.03 -14.88 4.68
N TRP A 124 2.01 -14.20 3.54
CA TRP A 124 1.70 -12.78 3.51
C TRP A 124 0.30 -12.44 4.00
N ARG A 125 0.24 -11.37 4.80
CA ARG A 125 -0.94 -10.80 5.44
C ARG A 125 -0.91 -9.28 5.36
N ILE A 126 -2.06 -8.70 5.04
CA ILE A 126 -2.32 -7.28 5.18
C ILE A 126 -3.68 -7.16 5.88
N TYR A 127 -3.71 -6.58 7.06
CA TYR A 127 -4.91 -6.49 7.89
C TYR A 127 -5.54 -5.11 7.79
N GLY A 128 -6.87 -5.07 7.77
CA GLY A 128 -7.65 -3.86 7.90
C GLY A 128 -7.49 -2.88 6.75
N ILE A 129 -7.32 -3.38 5.52
CA ILE A 129 -7.29 -2.58 4.30
C ILE A 129 -8.59 -1.78 4.20
N LYS A 130 -8.50 -0.45 4.16
CA LYS A 130 -9.65 0.46 4.14
C LYS A 130 -10.22 0.57 2.72
N LEU A 131 -11.53 0.39 2.59
CA LEU A 131 -12.28 0.55 1.33
C LEU A 131 -12.97 1.92 1.23
N TYR A 132 -12.39 2.92 1.88
CA TYR A 132 -12.86 4.29 1.97
C TYR A 132 -11.65 5.22 2.13
N GLN A 133 -11.83 6.52 1.85
CA GLN A 133 -10.80 7.52 2.14
C GLN A 133 -10.72 7.76 3.65
N VAL A 134 -9.56 7.52 4.24
CA VAL A 134 -9.31 7.86 5.65
C VAL A 134 -9.26 9.37 5.76
N GLN A 135 -9.87 9.89 6.82
CA GLN A 135 -9.81 11.31 7.13
C GLN A 135 -8.66 11.52 8.09
N HIS A 136 -7.68 12.30 7.67
CA HIS A 136 -6.56 12.74 8.48
C HIS A 136 -6.96 14.00 9.26
N THR A 137 -6.54 14.08 10.52
CA THR A 137 -6.78 15.23 11.42
C THR A 137 -5.52 16.02 11.69
N GLU A 138 -4.39 15.52 11.22
CA GLU A 138 -3.07 16.12 11.34
C GLU A 138 -3.06 17.52 10.69
N SER A 139 -2.38 18.46 11.34
CA SER A 139 -2.40 19.87 10.94
C SER A 139 -1.59 20.18 9.67
N ILE A 140 -0.62 19.33 9.33
CA ILE A 140 0.24 19.49 8.15
C ILE A 140 -0.02 18.34 7.18
N GLN A 141 -0.34 18.71 5.94
CA GLN A 141 -0.43 17.82 4.79
C GLN A 141 0.68 18.19 3.79
N CYS A 142 1.70 17.36 3.68
CA CYS A 142 2.83 17.57 2.77
C CYS A 142 2.74 16.61 1.58
N THR A 143 2.57 17.15 0.37
CA THR A 143 2.52 16.33 -0.86
C THR A 143 3.91 16.17 -1.45
N LEU A 144 4.41 14.94 -1.42
CA LEU A 144 5.66 14.53 -2.07
C LEU A 144 5.34 14.03 -3.47
N LYS A 145 5.77 14.75 -4.50
CA LYS A 145 5.60 14.32 -5.89
C LYS A 145 6.83 14.66 -6.72
N GLY A 146 7.19 13.80 -7.65
CA GLY A 146 8.34 14.04 -8.50
C GLY A 146 8.53 13.01 -9.60
N GLU A 147 9.57 13.26 -10.40
CA GLU A 147 10.04 12.38 -11.46
C GLU A 147 11.49 11.99 -11.19
N VAL A 148 11.77 10.70 -11.29
CA VAL A 148 13.06 10.04 -11.14
C VAL A 148 13.66 9.88 -12.53
N ILE A 149 14.73 10.63 -12.79
CA ILE A 149 15.35 10.72 -14.11
C ILE A 149 16.57 9.80 -14.17
N ASN A 150 16.72 9.03 -15.25
CA ASN A 150 17.89 8.18 -15.53
C ASN A 150 18.19 7.12 -14.45
N ARG A 151 17.16 6.56 -13.81
CA ARG A 151 17.31 5.47 -12.81
C ARG A 151 16.30 4.33 -13.02
N PRO A 152 16.43 3.55 -14.11
CA PRO A 152 15.50 2.44 -14.39
C PRO A 152 15.51 1.34 -13.31
N GLN A 153 16.56 1.27 -12.49
CA GLN A 153 16.69 0.33 -11.37
C GLN A 153 15.91 0.73 -10.11
N SER A 154 15.44 1.97 -10.01
CA SER A 154 14.78 2.49 -8.80
C SER A 154 13.28 2.19 -8.84
N SER A 155 12.80 1.30 -7.96
CA SER A 155 11.39 0.90 -7.89
C SER A 155 10.60 1.54 -6.77
N ARG A 156 11.26 2.01 -5.71
CA ARG A 156 10.61 2.71 -4.59
C ARG A 156 11.57 3.59 -3.82
N LEU A 157 11.02 4.60 -3.16
CA LEU A 157 11.68 5.41 -2.14
C LEU A 157 11.32 4.88 -0.75
N ILE A 158 12.22 5.08 0.20
CA ILE A 158 11.99 4.96 1.63
C ILE A 158 11.79 6.37 2.16
N LEU A 159 10.70 6.61 2.88
CA LEU A 159 10.44 7.81 3.64
C LEU A 159 10.58 7.49 5.14
N LEU A 160 11.35 8.31 5.84
CA LEU A 160 11.56 8.22 7.28
C LEU A 160 11.79 9.61 7.87
N ARG A 161 11.66 9.73 9.19
CA ARG A 161 12.01 10.97 9.89
C ARG A 161 13.53 11.12 9.94
N ALA A 162 14.02 12.34 9.79
CA ALA A 162 15.45 12.61 9.75
C ALA A 162 16.17 12.16 11.04
N GLY A 163 17.32 11.51 10.86
CA GLY A 163 18.12 10.94 11.93
C GLY A 163 17.60 9.62 12.52
N GLU A 164 16.50 9.06 12.02
CA GLU A 164 16.07 7.71 12.38
C GLU A 164 16.85 6.64 11.59
N ASP A 165 17.01 5.46 12.17
CA ASP A 165 17.69 4.34 11.50
C ASP A 165 16.69 3.57 10.63
N ALA A 166 16.86 3.64 9.31
CA ALA A 166 16.02 2.97 8.31
C ALA A 166 15.88 1.44 8.51
N ARG A 167 16.72 0.82 9.34
CA ARG A 167 16.65 -0.61 9.68
C ARG A 167 15.70 -0.92 10.84
N THR A 168 15.34 0.08 11.63
CA THR A 168 14.53 -0.07 12.85
C THR A 168 13.37 0.90 12.94
N ALA A 169 13.38 1.96 12.14
CA ALA A 169 12.33 2.96 12.09
C ALA A 169 11.05 2.42 11.45
N ASN A 170 9.93 3.07 11.76
CA ASN A 170 8.70 2.88 11.00
C ASN A 170 8.83 3.62 9.68
N ILE A 171 9.33 2.92 8.66
CA ILE A 171 9.54 3.47 7.33
C ILE A 171 8.28 3.35 6.46
N VAL A 172 8.14 4.27 5.52
CA VAL A 172 7.12 4.23 4.48
C VAL A 172 7.77 3.94 3.14
N TYR A 173 7.23 2.99 2.37
CA TYR A 173 7.65 2.74 1.01
C TYR A 173 6.78 3.51 0.01
N ILE A 174 7.40 4.40 -0.75
CA ILE A 174 6.75 5.17 -1.81
C ILE A 174 7.13 4.57 -3.17
N PRO A 175 6.19 3.92 -3.87
CA PRO A 175 6.46 3.29 -5.16
C PRO A 175 6.81 4.32 -6.24
N ILE A 176 7.76 3.96 -7.11
CA ILE A 176 8.09 4.69 -8.33
C ILE A 176 7.48 3.94 -9.52
N ARG A 177 6.58 4.58 -10.25
CA ARG A 177 5.89 4.00 -11.42
C ARG A 177 6.11 4.87 -12.63
N ASP A 178 6.61 4.29 -13.70
CA ASP A 178 6.98 5.01 -14.93
C ASP A 178 7.87 6.23 -14.63
N GLY A 179 8.81 6.06 -13.70
CA GLY A 179 9.71 7.12 -13.23
C GLY A 179 9.04 8.16 -12.32
N LYS A 180 7.78 8.03 -11.93
CA LYS A 180 7.07 9.03 -11.12
C LYS A 180 6.68 8.49 -9.77
N PHE A 181 6.64 9.37 -8.77
CA PHE A 181 6.14 9.05 -7.44
C PHE A 181 5.21 10.15 -6.93
N GLU A 182 4.25 9.76 -6.11
CA GLU A 182 3.35 10.65 -5.39
C GLU A 182 2.96 10.03 -4.05
N TYR A 183 3.05 10.80 -2.98
CA TYR A 183 2.66 10.41 -1.62
C TYR A 183 2.25 11.64 -0.82
N VAL A 184 1.27 11.48 0.06
CA VAL A 184 0.83 12.54 0.98
C VAL A 184 1.23 12.14 2.38
N LEU A 185 2.11 12.94 3.00
CA LEU A 185 2.54 12.81 4.38
C LEU A 185 1.66 13.68 5.26
N TYR A 186 1.11 13.10 6.32
CA TYR A 186 0.34 13.79 7.35
C TYR A 186 1.14 13.83 8.66
N THR A 187 1.25 15.00 9.28
CA THR A 187 1.99 15.18 10.56
C THR A 187 1.46 16.39 11.34
N ASP A 188 1.59 16.39 12.67
CA ASP A 188 1.16 17.50 13.54
C ASP A 188 2.23 18.56 13.78
N ALA A 189 3.46 18.32 13.31
CA ALA A 189 4.59 19.17 13.60
C ALA A 189 5.56 19.27 12.42
N GLU A 190 6.13 20.47 12.29
CA GLU A 190 7.24 20.74 11.38
C GLU A 190 8.43 19.87 11.77
N LYS A 191 8.67 18.86 10.95
CA LYS A 191 9.74 17.88 11.15
C LYS A 191 10.51 17.74 9.86
N MET A 192 11.80 17.49 10.01
CA MET A 192 12.65 17.08 8.90
C MET A 192 12.46 15.59 8.62
N TYR A 193 12.38 15.26 7.35
CA TYR A 193 12.23 13.92 6.81
C TYR A 193 13.28 13.68 5.74
N GLU A 194 13.57 12.41 5.50
CA GLU A 194 14.54 11.93 4.54
C GLU A 194 13.83 11.03 3.52
N LEU A 195 14.19 11.19 2.24
CA LEU A 195 13.91 10.22 1.20
C LEU A 195 15.19 9.50 0.78
N ILE A 196 15.11 8.18 0.65
CA ILE A 196 16.21 7.32 0.22
C ILE A 196 15.74 6.42 -0.92
N PHE A 197 16.57 6.24 -1.95
CA PHE A 197 16.33 5.19 -2.94
C PHE A 197 16.51 3.80 -2.32
N TYR A 198 15.50 2.94 -2.43
CA TYR A 198 15.51 1.63 -1.77
C TYR A 198 16.69 0.75 -2.17
N GLU A 199 17.07 0.76 -3.44
CA GLU A 199 18.22 0.00 -3.94
C GLU A 199 19.56 0.53 -3.39
N GLU A 200 19.68 1.83 -3.12
CA GLU A 200 20.89 2.39 -2.50
C GLU A 200 20.99 1.96 -1.03
N HIS A 201 19.84 1.97 -0.33
CA HIS A 201 19.73 1.41 1.02
C HIS A 201 20.16 -0.06 1.06
N LEU A 202 19.67 -0.88 0.12
CA LEU A 202 20.04 -2.29 0.01
C LEU A 202 21.56 -2.51 -0.22
N HIS A 203 22.22 -1.60 -0.93
CA HIS A 203 23.65 -1.69 -1.23
C HIS A 203 24.56 -1.07 -0.16
N GLY A 204 24.00 -0.45 0.88
CA GLY A 204 24.81 0.17 1.94
C GLY A 204 25.44 1.50 1.54
N SER A 205 24.96 2.16 0.48
CA SER A 205 25.56 3.38 -0.06
C SER A 205 24.48 4.34 -0.54
N TRP A 206 23.71 4.91 0.40
CA TRP A 206 22.58 5.79 0.11
C TRP A 206 22.88 7.27 0.32
N MET A 207 22.20 8.09 -0.47
CA MET A 207 22.14 9.53 -0.32
C MET A 207 20.78 9.93 0.25
N TYR A 208 20.78 10.81 1.24
CA TYR A 208 19.57 11.39 1.80
C TYR A 208 19.11 12.57 0.94
N ILE A 209 17.80 12.62 0.69
CA ILE A 209 17.13 13.80 0.17
C ILE A 209 16.30 14.35 1.32
N ASP A 210 16.81 15.41 1.94
CA ASP A 210 16.19 16.04 3.11
C ASP A 210 15.10 17.02 2.69
N PHE A 211 14.00 17.04 3.45
CA PHE A 211 12.97 18.07 3.33
C PHE A 211 12.31 18.33 4.68
N ILE A 212 11.65 19.47 4.81
CA ILE A 212 10.83 19.79 5.98
C ILE A 212 9.37 19.66 5.56
N ALA A 213 8.59 18.89 6.32
CA ALA A 213 7.14 18.91 6.20
C ALA A 213 6.62 20.12 6.98
N GLU A 214 6.35 21.22 6.29
CA GLU A 214 5.88 22.48 6.87
C GLU A 214 4.45 22.81 6.45
N GLN A 215 3.81 23.70 7.21
CA GLN A 215 2.49 24.22 6.87
C GLN A 215 2.64 25.26 5.75
N GLU A 216 1.89 25.11 4.65
CA GLU A 216 1.82 26.13 3.58
C GLU A 216 1.24 27.47 4.06
#